data_AF-A0A4Y9Y0J6-F1
#
_entry.id   AF-A0A4Y9Y0J6-F1
#
_cell.length_a   1.000
_cell.length_b   1.000
_cell.length_c   1.000
_cell.angle_alpha   90.00
_cell.angle_beta   90.00
_cell.angle_gamma   90.00
#
_symmetry.space_group_name_H-M   'P 1'
#
loop_
_entity.id
_entity.type
_entity.pdbx_description
1 polymer ?
#
loop_
_entity_poly.entity_id
_entity_poly.type
_entity_poly.pdbx_seq_one_letter_code
_entity_poly.pdbx_strand_id
1 'polypeptide(L)'
;MSSQLREVLLVGLGAVGAIFCRSVAEAADHPYAYVVVTAKAIPELIRTPALLAPLLSPLYSDKHPQPTYVLMQNGLNVEVDLYEALKKLKPNEEPRIISTAVWIGTGMKGSNVVEHNDFVSIIVSPASLRPP
;
A
#
# COMPACT_ATOMS: atom_id res chain seq x y z
N MET A 1 -6.00 -20.69 11.95
CA MET A 1 -6.01 -19.80 10.76
C MET A 1 -6.06 -18.31 11.08
N SER A 2 -6.09 -17.87 12.35
CA SER A 2 -6.28 -16.45 12.73
C SER A 2 -5.00 -15.63 12.93
N SER A 3 -3.79 -16.22 12.92
CA SER A 3 -2.55 -15.49 13.20
C SER A 3 -1.96 -14.76 11.98
N GLN A 4 -2.13 -15.29 10.77
CA GLN A 4 -1.50 -14.73 9.56
C GLN A 4 -2.07 -13.38 9.10
N LEU A 5 -3.34 -13.09 9.41
CA LEU A 5 -3.98 -11.82 9.00
C LEU A 5 -3.50 -10.60 9.81
N ARG A 6 -2.83 -10.79 10.95
CA ARG A 6 -2.28 -9.67 11.73
C ARG A 6 -1.02 -9.05 11.12
N GLU A 7 -0.46 -9.69 10.09
CA GLU A 7 0.79 -9.26 9.46
C GLU A 7 0.57 -8.36 8.23
N VAL A 8 -0.67 -8.21 7.77
CA VAL A 8 -1.02 -7.51 6.53
C VAL A 8 -2.00 -6.37 6.81
N LEU A 9 -1.63 -5.15 6.44
CA LEU A 9 -2.53 -4.00 6.43
C LEU A 9 -3.04 -3.74 5.01
N LEU A 10 -4.36 -3.65 4.82
CA LEU A 10 -4.97 -3.23 3.56
C LEU A 10 -5.29 -1.73 3.63
N VAL A 11 -4.84 -0.95 2.65
CA VAL A 11 -5.05 0.51 2.60
C VAL A 11 -5.76 0.91 1.30
N GLY A 12 -7.00 1.38 1.41
CA GLY A 12 -7.83 1.80 0.27
C GLY A 12 -8.64 3.07 0.56
N LEU A 13 -8.98 3.83 -0.49
CA LEU A 13 -9.91 4.97 -0.42
C LEU A 13 -11.32 4.51 -0.82
N GLY A 14 -12.20 4.30 0.16
CA GLY A 14 -13.63 4.03 -0.05
C GLY A 14 -13.99 2.60 -0.49
N ALA A 15 -14.91 1.99 0.26
CA ALA A 15 -15.77 0.81 0.01
C ALA A 15 -15.20 -0.51 -0.57
N VAL A 16 -14.00 -0.55 -1.15
CA VAL A 16 -13.30 -1.79 -1.53
C VAL A 16 -11.98 -1.85 -0.77
N GLY A 17 -12.11 -2.21 0.49
CA GLY A 17 -10.99 -2.41 1.39
C GLY A 17 -11.51 -2.39 2.80
N ALA A 18 -11.72 -3.57 3.37
CA ALA A 18 -11.90 -3.71 4.80
C ALA A 18 -10.59 -3.26 5.46
N ILE A 19 -10.45 -1.95 5.68
CA ILE A 19 -9.63 -1.50 6.79
C ILE A 19 -10.47 -1.91 8.00
N PHE A 20 -9.97 -2.87 8.80
CA PHE A 20 -10.60 -3.21 10.08
C PHE A 20 -10.58 -2.01 11.06
N CYS A 21 -9.82 -0.97 10.71
CA CYS A 21 -9.64 0.31 11.38
C CYS A 21 -10.24 1.45 10.55
N ARG A 22 -10.58 2.58 11.16
CA ARG A 22 -11.18 3.73 10.46
C ARG A 22 -10.16 4.59 9.73
N SER A 23 -8.86 4.40 10.00
CA SER A 23 -7.76 5.13 9.39
C SER A 23 -6.45 4.35 9.46
N VAL A 24 -5.46 4.76 8.66
CA VAL A 24 -4.09 4.21 8.74
C VAL A 24 -3.44 4.52 10.09
N ALA A 25 -3.78 5.65 10.72
CA ALA A 25 -3.24 6.03 12.04
C ALA A 25 -3.72 5.09 13.15
N GLU A 26 -4.99 4.68 13.10
CA GLU A 26 -5.55 3.71 14.05
C GLU A 26 -4.92 2.32 13.86
N ALA A 27 -4.57 1.95 12.63
CA ALA A 27 -3.90 0.68 12.34
C ALA A 27 -2.39 0.69 12.67
N ALA A 28 -1.78 1.86 12.88
CA ALA A 28 -0.34 2.00 13.12
C ALA A 28 0.08 1.70 14.58
N ASP A 29 -0.68 0.86 15.29
CA ASP A 29 -0.47 0.49 16.69
C ASP A 29 0.35 -0.79 16.88
N HIS A 30 0.62 -1.53 15.80
CA HIS A 30 1.41 -2.76 15.79
C HIS A 30 2.20 -2.95 14.48
N PRO A 31 3.27 -3.78 14.49
CA PRO A 31 4.10 -3.98 13.32
C PRO A 31 3.40 -4.83 12.26
N TYR A 32 3.60 -4.46 10.99
CA TYR A 32 3.17 -5.25 9.82
C TYR A 32 4.37 -5.80 9.04
N ALA A 33 4.21 -7.00 8.49
CA ALA A 33 5.15 -7.53 7.50
C ALA A 33 4.85 -6.95 6.11
N TYR A 34 3.56 -6.76 5.80
CA TYR A 34 3.08 -6.26 4.51
C TYR A 34 2.04 -5.15 4.66
N VAL A 35 2.09 -4.17 3.76
CA VAL A 35 1.05 -3.16 3.57
C VAL A 35 0.61 -3.20 2.11
N VAL A 36 -0.61 -3.63 1.86
CA VAL A 36 -1.19 -3.73 0.52
C VAL A 36 -2.01 -2.48 0.24
N VAL A 37 -1.58 -1.68 -0.74
CA VAL A 37 -2.22 -0.42 -1.12
C VAL A 37 -3.13 -0.66 -2.32
N THR A 38 -4.44 -0.53 -2.13
CA THR A 38 -5.47 -0.68 -3.19
C THR A 38 -6.15 0.64 -3.55
N ALA A 39 -5.77 1.75 -2.92
CA ALA A 39 -6.22 3.08 -3.32
C ALA A 39 -5.69 3.43 -4.72
N LYS A 40 -6.46 4.15 -5.53
CA LYS A 40 -5.96 4.67 -6.82
C LYS A 40 -4.84 5.69 -6.58
N ALA A 41 -3.79 5.63 -7.41
CA ALA A 41 -2.77 6.68 -7.47
C ALA A 41 -3.31 7.87 -8.27
N ILE A 42 -3.87 8.87 -7.58
CA ILE A 42 -4.34 10.13 -8.17
C ILE A 42 -3.57 11.26 -7.47
N PRO A 43 -2.41 11.67 -8.02
CA PRO A 43 -1.50 12.62 -7.35
C PRO A 43 -2.13 13.96 -6.98
N GLU A 44 -3.17 14.39 -7.71
CA GLU A 44 -3.92 15.63 -7.46
C GLU A 44 -4.86 15.52 -6.25
N LEU A 45 -5.23 14.30 -5.85
CA LEU A 45 -6.08 14.06 -4.69
C LEU A 45 -5.25 13.77 -3.44
N ILE A 46 -4.42 12.74 -3.50
CA ILE A 46 -3.51 12.34 -2.42
C ILE A 46 -2.40 11.46 -2.98
N ARG A 47 -1.16 11.74 -2.57
CA ARG A 47 0.00 10.92 -2.93
C ARG A 47 0.16 9.78 -1.94
N THR A 48 0.70 8.65 -2.40
CA THR A 48 0.90 7.44 -1.59
C THR A 48 1.65 7.70 -0.27
N PRO A 49 2.74 8.51 -0.22
CA PRO A 49 3.39 8.82 1.06
C PRO A 49 2.50 9.60 2.04
N ALA A 50 1.63 10.47 1.55
CA ALA A 50 0.69 11.22 2.38
C ALA A 50 -0.40 10.29 2.95
N LEU A 51 -0.90 9.35 2.14
CA LEU A 51 -1.83 8.32 2.58
C LEU A 51 -1.22 7.42 3.67
N LEU A 52 0.06 7.08 3.54
CA LEU A 52 0.80 6.21 4.45
C LEU A 52 1.55 6.96 5.56
N ALA A 53 1.33 8.27 5.71
CA ALA A 53 2.09 9.11 6.63
C ALA A 53 2.20 8.57 8.07
N PRO A 54 1.16 7.92 8.66
CA PRO A 54 1.30 7.35 10.00
C PRO A 54 2.38 6.27 10.11
N LEU A 55 2.56 5.44 9.07
CA LEU A 55 3.58 4.37 9.03
C LEU A 55 4.99 4.89 8.72
N LEU A 56 5.06 6.07 8.11
CA LEU A 56 6.32 6.79 7.82
C LEU A 56 6.73 7.73 8.96
N SER A 57 5.89 7.88 9.98
CA SER A 57 6.14 8.78 11.11
C SER A 57 7.19 8.20 12.07
N PRO A 58 7.99 9.05 12.76
CA PRO A 58 8.92 8.59 13.79
C PRO A 58 8.25 7.73 14.87
N LEU A 59 7.00 8.06 15.23
CA LEU A 59 6.22 7.32 16.23
C LEU A 59 6.06 5.83 15.89
N TYR A 60 6.00 5.49 14.61
CA TYR A 60 5.94 4.11 14.12
C TYR A 60 7.34 3.59 13.74
N SER A 61 8.09 4.34 12.93
CA SER A 61 9.33 3.89 12.30
C SER A 61 10.49 3.63 13.27
N ASP A 62 10.45 4.27 14.44
CA ASP A 62 11.47 4.10 15.48
C ASP A 62 11.20 2.87 16.34
N LYS A 63 9.94 2.40 16.39
CA LYS A 63 9.50 1.24 17.17
C LYS A 63 9.39 -0.03 16.34
N HIS A 64 9.16 0.12 15.04
CA HIS A 64 8.83 -0.99 14.15
C HIS A 64 9.65 -0.93 12.86
N PRO A 65 10.03 -2.10 12.30
CA PRO A 65 10.62 -2.16 10.98
C PRO A 65 9.64 -1.64 9.92
N GLN A 66 10.16 -1.07 8.83
CA GLN A 66 9.30 -0.63 7.72
C GLN A 66 8.74 -1.88 7.01
N PRO A 67 7.43 -1.96 6.71
CA PRO A 67 6.84 -3.12 6.07
C PRO A 67 7.28 -3.27 4.61
N THR A 68 6.92 -4.38 3.99
CA THR A 68 6.93 -4.50 2.53
C THR A 68 5.66 -3.88 1.96
N TYR A 69 5.79 -2.85 1.14
CA TYR A 69 4.66 -2.17 0.52
C TYR A 69 4.31 -2.83 -0.82
N VAL A 70 3.08 -3.30 -0.96
CA VAL A 70 2.58 -3.90 -2.21
C VAL A 70 1.60 -2.92 -2.85
N LEU A 71 1.98 -2.36 -4.00
CA LEU A 71 1.18 -1.35 -4.69
C LEU A 71 0.28 -2.04 -5.72
N MET A 72 -1.01 -2.19 -5.39
CA MET A 72 -2.05 -2.71 -6.30
C MET A 72 -2.58 -1.60 -7.21
N GLN A 73 -1.67 -0.88 -7.85
CA GLN A 73 -1.94 0.32 -8.64
C GLN A 73 -1.33 0.15 -10.03
N ASN A 74 -2.12 0.40 -11.06
CA ASN A 74 -1.58 0.55 -12.41
C ASN A 74 -1.08 1.97 -12.61
N GLY A 75 0.08 2.12 -13.25
CA GLY A 75 0.64 3.40 -13.63
C GLY A 75 2.15 3.33 -13.80
N LEU A 76 2.73 4.36 -14.43
CA LEU A 76 4.17 4.53 -14.48
C LEU A 76 4.64 5.30 -13.24
N ASN A 77 5.74 4.87 -12.63
CA ASN A 77 6.41 5.55 -11.53
C ASN A 77 5.53 5.78 -10.28
N VAL A 78 4.50 4.96 -10.07
CA VAL A 78 3.60 5.04 -8.90
C VAL A 78 4.33 4.75 -7.57
N GLU A 79 5.45 4.03 -7.64
CA GLU A 79 6.32 3.69 -6.52
C GLU A 79 7.30 4.80 -6.13
N VAL A 80 7.65 5.71 -7.06
CA VAL A 80 8.82 6.59 -6.92
C VAL A 80 8.69 7.50 -5.70
N ASP A 81 7.54 8.13 -5.52
CA ASP A 81 7.29 9.01 -4.38
C ASP A 81 7.40 8.27 -3.03
N LEU A 82 6.94 7.02 -2.96
CA LEU A 82 7.06 6.18 -1.76
C LEU A 82 8.49 5.71 -1.53
N TYR A 83 9.19 5.33 -2.59
CA TYR A 83 10.59 4.95 -2.53
C TYR A 83 11.45 6.09 -1.96
N GLU A 84 11.31 7.30 -2.51
CA GLU A 84 12.06 8.48 -2.06
C GLU A 84 11.73 8.85 -0.61
N ALA A 85 10.45 8.77 -0.22
CA ALA A 85 10.04 8.99 1.16
C ALA A 85 10.69 7.99 2.14
N LEU A 86 10.75 6.71 1.76
CA LEU A 86 11.38 5.65 2.56
C LEU A 86 12.90 5.78 2.60
N LYS A 87 13.55 6.14 1.49
CA LYS A 87 14.99 6.45 1.47
C LYS A 87 15.34 7.64 2.34
N LYS A 88 14.52 8.69 2.31
CA LYS A 88 14.70 9.85 3.20
C LYS A 88 14.54 9.46 4.67
N LEU A 89 13.57 8.58 4.97
CA LEU A 89 13.31 8.11 6.33
C LEU A 89 14.45 7.22 6.86
N LYS A 90 14.94 6.28 6.05
CA LYS A 90 16.02 5.35 6.40
C LYS A 90 17.05 5.26 5.26
N PRO A 91 18.02 6.18 5.19
CA PRO A 91 18.97 6.26 4.07
C PRO A 91 19.79 5.00 3.84
N ASN A 92 20.05 4.25 4.91
CA ASN A 92 20.86 3.03 4.89
C ASN A 92 20.04 1.76 4.67
N GLU A 93 18.71 1.86 4.54
CA GLU A 93 17.82 0.72 4.28
C GLU A 93 17.33 0.79 2.82
N GLU A 94 17.20 -0.37 2.18
CA GLU A 94 16.59 -0.45 0.86
C GLU A 94 15.07 -0.57 1.00
N PRO A 95 14.27 0.35 0.44
CA PRO A 95 12.83 0.26 0.50
C PRO A 95 12.30 -1.05 -0.08
N ARG A 96 11.48 -1.76 0.70
CA ARG A 96 10.81 -2.98 0.24
C ARG A 96 9.48 -2.63 -0.40
N ILE A 97 9.50 -2.42 -1.71
CA ILE A 97 8.29 -2.10 -2.49
C ILE A 97 8.11 -3.14 -3.59
N ILE A 98 6.88 -3.62 -3.76
CA ILE A 98 6.45 -4.50 -4.84
C ILE A 98 5.45 -3.70 -5.69
N SER A 99 5.85 -3.35 -6.90
CA SER A 99 4.96 -2.76 -7.91
C SER A 99 4.18 -3.87 -8.62
N THR A 100 2.96 -3.57 -9.04
CA THR A 100 2.13 -4.53 -9.77
C THR A 100 1.59 -3.94 -11.06
N ALA A 101 1.38 -4.79 -12.07
CA ALA A 101 0.40 -4.56 -13.11
C ALA A 101 -0.80 -5.45 -12.80
N VAL A 102 -1.93 -4.83 -12.50
CA VAL A 102 -3.11 -5.50 -11.95
C VAL A 102 -4.29 -5.37 -12.91
N TRP A 103 -4.81 -6.50 -13.36
CA TRP A 103 -6.07 -6.57 -14.07
C TRP A 103 -7.04 -7.43 -13.28
N ILE A 104 -8.03 -6.77 -12.69
CA ILE A 104 -9.07 -7.43 -11.90
C ILE A 104 -10.40 -6.94 -12.41
N GLY A 105 -11.26 -7.87 -12.82
CA GLY A 105 -12.61 -7.56 -13.25
C GLY A 105 -13.56 -7.31 -12.09
N THR A 106 -13.29 -6.27 -11.30
CA THR A 106 -14.13 -5.83 -10.19
C THR A 106 -14.62 -4.41 -10.41
N GLY A 107 -15.88 -4.14 -10.09
CA GLY A 107 -16.49 -2.83 -10.14
C GLY A 107 -17.37 -2.56 -8.93
N MET A 108 -17.43 -1.29 -8.52
CA MET A 108 -18.35 -0.87 -7.46
C MET A 108 -19.72 -0.54 -8.07
N LYS A 109 -20.78 -1.21 -7.62
CA LYS A 109 -22.17 -0.98 -8.08
C LYS A 109 -22.99 -0.08 -7.14
N GLY A 110 -22.47 0.17 -5.95
CA GLY A 110 -23.06 1.03 -4.93
C GLY A 110 -22.09 1.19 -3.76
N SER A 111 -22.49 1.94 -2.73
CA SER A 111 -21.58 2.36 -1.65
C SER A 111 -20.91 1.22 -0.89
N ASN A 112 -21.44 -0.01 -0.91
CA ASN A 112 -20.84 -1.19 -0.28
C ASN A 112 -21.10 -2.47 -1.09
N VAL A 113 -21.29 -2.34 -2.41
CA VAL A 113 -21.57 -3.48 -3.29
C VAL A 113 -20.49 -3.55 -4.35
N VAL A 114 -19.77 -4.66 -4.36
CA VAL A 114 -18.75 -4.99 -5.37
C VAL A 114 -19.30 -6.07 -6.27
N GLU A 115 -19.32 -5.82 -7.56
CA GLU A 115 -19.50 -6.83 -8.60
C GLU A 115 -18.12 -7.30 -9.05
N HIS A 116 -17.93 -8.60 -9.17
CA HIS A 116 -16.72 -9.20 -9.71
C HIS A 116 -17.07 -10.21 -10.81
N ASN A 117 -16.19 -10.35 -11.79
CA ASN A 117 -16.22 -11.43 -12.75
C ASN A 117 -15.06 -12.41 -12.47
N ASP A 118 -14.87 -13.39 -13.36
CA ASP A 118 -13.86 -14.46 -13.18
C ASP A 118 -12.46 -14.09 -13.69
N PHE A 119 -12.23 -12.82 -14.08
CA PHE A 119 -10.95 -12.37 -14.62
C PHE A 119 -10.05 -11.72 -13.56
N VAL A 120 -8.91 -12.36 -13.32
CA VAL A 120 -7.83 -11.86 -12.46
C VAL A 120 -6.48 -12.18 -13.09
N SER A 121 -5.62 -11.17 -13.20
CA SER A 121 -4.21 -11.31 -13.57
C SER A 121 -3.39 -10.26 -12.85
N ILE A 122 -2.30 -10.70 -12.21
CA ILE A 122 -1.39 -9.83 -11.46
C ILE A 122 0.03 -10.19 -11.89
N ILE A 123 0.76 -9.19 -12.36
CA ILE A 123 2.21 -9.26 -12.58
C ILE A 123 2.86 -8.47 -11.46
N VAL A 124 3.85 -9.04 -10.80
CA VAL A 124 4.57 -8.41 -9.68
C VAL A 124 6.03 -8.20 -10.05
N SER A 125 6.60 -7.08 -9.63
CA SER A 125 8.03 -6.80 -9.74
C SER A 125 8.51 -6.10 -8.47
N PRO A 126 9.71 -6.41 -7.96
CA PRO A 126 10.37 -5.53 -7.02
C PRO A 126 10.50 -4.14 -7.65
N ALA A 127 10.14 -3.11 -6.90
CA ALA A 127 10.45 -1.74 -7.25
C ALA A 127 11.90 -1.47 -6.82
N SER A 128 12.76 -1.21 -7.80
CA SER A 128 14.10 -0.69 -7.59
C SER A 128 14.24 0.53 -8.48
N LEU A 129 14.66 1.67 -7.93
CA LEU A 129 15.11 2.76 -8.78
C LEU A 129 16.40 2.31 -9.45
N ARG A 130 16.32 1.97 -10.74
CA ARG A 130 17.52 1.90 -11.56
C ARG A 130 17.99 3.34 -11.80
N PRO A 131 19.28 3.65 -11.58
CA PRO A 131 19.80 4.94 -12.04
C PRO A 131 19.54 5.07 -13.55
N PRO A 132 19.22 6.28 -14.04
CA PRO A 132 19.01 6.53 -15.46
C PRO A 132 20.24 6.17 -16.32
#